data_AF-A0A933RW34-F1
#
_entry.id   AF-A0A933RW34-F1
#
_cell.length_a   1.000
_cell.length_b   1.000
_cell.length_c   1.000
_cell.angle_alpha   90.00
_cell.angle_beta   90.00
_cell.angle_gamma   90.00
#
_symmetry.space_group_name_H-M   'P 1'
#
loop_
_entity.id
_entity.type
_entity.pdbx_description
1 polymer ?
#
loop_
_entity_poly.entity_id
_entity_poly.type
_entity_poly.pdbx_seq_one_letter_code
_entity_poly.pdbx_strand_id
1 'polypeptide(L)'
;MHPAKVFEFERLVKEFVAWRAVPCDERAPAAAWWWGPAMALRTETNPMPAEFCTTFDLPDGASYADAAQSLMAFLAPQTSQAPSTGFPRRPKRLQEDAAT
;
A
#
# COMPACT_ATOMS: atom_id res chain seq x y z
N MET A 1 -1.73 -15.80 14.03
CA MET A 1 -1.19 -14.43 13.88
C MET A 1 -0.01 -14.09 14.80
N HIS A 2 1.12 -13.64 14.23
CA HIS A 2 2.28 -13.13 14.98
C HIS A 2 2.18 -11.60 15.15
N PRO A 3 2.27 -11.03 16.37
CA PRO A 3 2.03 -9.60 16.61
C PRO A 3 2.87 -8.65 15.74
N ALA A 4 4.14 -8.98 15.51
CA ALA A 4 5.01 -8.18 14.65
C ALA A 4 4.49 -8.02 13.21
N LYS A 5 3.87 -9.05 12.63
CA LYS A 5 3.32 -8.99 11.26
C LYS A 5 2.13 -8.05 11.16
N VAL A 6 1.31 -8.03 12.21
CA VAL A 6 0.16 -7.12 12.31
C VAL A 6 0.66 -5.69 12.42
N PHE A 7 1.61 -5.43 13.31
CA PHE A 7 2.20 -4.10 13.49
C PHE A 7 2.81 -3.55 12.18
N GLU A 8 3.55 -4.37 11.43
CA GLU A 8 4.09 -3.98 10.13
C GLU A 8 3.00 -3.68 9.10
N PHE A 9 1.92 -4.46 9.10
CA PHE A 9 0.78 -4.23 8.22
C PHE A 9 0.00 -2.97 8.61
N GLU A 10 -0.22 -2.70 9.89
CA GLU A 10 -0.84 -1.46 10.37
C GLU A 10 -0.05 -0.22 9.92
N ARG A 11 1.28 -0.28 10.03
CA ARG A 11 2.16 0.77 9.53
C ARG A 11 1.98 0.96 8.02
N LEU A 12 1.94 -0.14 7.27
CA LEU A 12 1.69 -0.13 5.83
C LEU A 12 0.35 0.54 5.52
N VAL A 13 -0.73 0.17 6.21
CA VAL A 13 -2.08 0.71 5.99
C VAL A 13 -2.09 2.23 6.19
N LYS A 14 -1.45 2.74 7.24
CA LYS A 14 -1.32 4.19 7.48
C LYS A 14 -0.61 4.90 6.33
N GLU A 15 0.49 4.32 5.85
CA GLU A 15 1.25 4.87 4.73
C GLU A 15 0.48 4.76 3.40
N PHE A 16 -0.27 3.68 3.19
CA PHE A 16 -1.13 3.48 2.03
C PHE A 16 -2.27 4.49 1.98
N VAL A 17 -2.90 4.80 3.11
CA VAL A 17 -3.92 5.86 3.21
C VAL A 17 -3.33 7.22 2.86
N ALA A 18 -2.19 7.57 3.47
CA ALA A 18 -1.50 8.83 3.16
C ALA A 18 -1.10 8.92 1.68
N TRP A 19 -0.65 7.80 1.10
CA TRP A 19 -0.30 7.70 -0.32
C TRP A 19 -1.52 7.86 -1.22
N ARG A 20 -2.65 7.20 -0.92
CA ARG A 20 -3.90 7.34 -1.68
C ARG A 20 -4.54 8.73 -1.58
N ALA A 21 -4.23 9.50 -0.53
CA ALA A 21 -4.70 10.88 -0.39
C ALA A 21 -4.01 11.86 -1.37
N VAL A 22 -2.85 11.50 -1.94
CA VAL A 22 -2.16 12.32 -2.95
C VAL A 22 -2.88 12.18 -4.31
N PRO A 23 -3.13 13.27 -5.07
CA PRO A 23 -3.68 13.20 -6.42
C PRO A 23 -2.86 12.28 -7.34
N CYS A 24 -3.53 11.53 -8.24
CA CYS A 24 -2.89 10.46 -9.02
C CYS A 24 -1.71 10.95 -9.89
N ASP A 25 -1.80 12.17 -10.41
CA ASP A 25 -0.79 12.85 -11.23
C ASP A 25 0.45 13.28 -10.40
N GLU A 26 0.26 13.59 -9.12
CA GLU A 26 1.32 13.96 -8.19
C GLU A 26 1.89 12.77 -7.41
N ARG A 27 1.22 11.62 -7.44
CA ARG A 27 1.51 10.47 -6.59
C ARG A 27 2.69 9.66 -7.10
N ALA A 28 3.64 9.36 -6.22
CA ALA A 28 4.72 8.44 -6.53
C ALA A 28 4.18 7.03 -6.81
N PRO A 29 4.95 6.16 -7.49
CA PRO A 29 4.65 4.73 -7.52
C PRO A 29 4.51 4.18 -6.09
N ALA A 30 3.73 3.11 -5.89
CA ALA A 30 3.56 2.51 -4.57
C ALA A 30 4.90 1.95 -4.03
N ALA A 31 5.04 1.92 -2.71
CA ALA A 31 6.33 1.61 -2.09
C ALA A 31 6.63 0.12 -2.17
N ALA A 32 7.83 -0.24 -2.66
CA ALA A 32 8.22 -1.64 -2.84
C ALA A 32 8.23 -2.44 -1.53
N TRP A 33 8.51 -1.77 -0.39
CA TRP A 33 8.56 -2.41 0.92
C TRP A 33 7.21 -2.98 1.36
N TRP A 34 6.09 -2.53 0.77
CA TRP A 34 4.74 -3.03 1.05
C TRP A 34 4.53 -4.50 0.69
N TRP A 35 5.32 -5.04 -0.26
CA TRP A 35 5.26 -6.46 -0.61
C TRP A 35 5.53 -7.38 0.59
N GLY A 36 6.49 -7.03 1.46
CA GLY A 36 6.90 -7.87 2.58
C GLY A 36 5.75 -8.19 3.55
N PRO A 37 5.11 -7.17 4.17
CA PRO A 37 3.99 -7.39 5.07
C PRO A 37 2.78 -8.04 4.39
N ALA A 38 2.48 -7.68 3.14
CA ALA A 38 1.39 -8.28 2.37
C ALA A 38 1.62 -9.80 2.17
N MET A 39 2.82 -10.18 1.70
CA MET A 39 3.18 -11.58 1.56
C MET A 39 3.19 -12.34 2.89
N ALA A 40 3.57 -11.69 3.98
CA ALA A 40 3.63 -12.30 5.31
C ALA A 40 2.25 -12.63 5.90
N LEU A 41 1.19 -11.94 5.45
CA LEU A 41 -0.20 -12.09 5.89
C LEU A 41 -1.13 -12.75 4.87
N ARG A 42 -0.63 -13.13 3.68
CA ARG A 42 -1.43 -13.74 2.60
C ARG A 42 -2.24 -14.99 2.96
N THR A 43 -1.94 -15.62 4.10
CA THR A 43 -2.64 -16.81 4.62
C THR A 43 -3.24 -16.58 6.00
N GLU A 44 -3.26 -15.34 6.51
CA GLU A 44 -3.78 -15.02 7.85
C GLU A 44 -5.29 -14.76 7.78
N THR A 45 -6.07 -15.75 8.19
CA THR A 45 -7.55 -15.71 8.11
C THR A 45 -8.19 -14.98 9.29
N ASN A 46 -7.39 -14.49 10.25
CA ASN A 46 -7.90 -13.69 11.34
C ASN A 46 -8.60 -12.43 10.79
N PRO A 47 -9.78 -12.07 11.35
CA PRO A 47 -10.49 -10.86 10.93
C PRO A 47 -9.65 -9.61 11.24
N MET A 48 -9.71 -8.63 10.34
CA MET A 48 -9.08 -7.33 10.56
C MET A 48 -10.06 -6.32 11.18
N PRO A 49 -9.56 -5.24 11.80
CA PRO A 49 -10.40 -4.13 12.25
C PRO A 49 -11.24 -3.53 11.10
N ALA A 50 -12.47 -3.09 11.39
CA ALA A 50 -13.40 -2.54 10.39
C ALA A 50 -12.85 -1.31 9.64
N GLU A 51 -12.01 -0.52 10.30
CA GLU A 51 -11.29 0.60 9.69
C GLU A 51 -10.34 0.17 8.55
N PHE A 52 -9.77 -1.03 8.65
CA PHE A 52 -8.91 -1.60 7.59
C PHE A 52 -9.77 -2.20 6.49
N CYS A 53 -10.89 -2.86 6.83
CA CYS A 53 -11.89 -3.27 5.84
C CYS A 53 -12.28 -2.10 4.94
N THR A 54 -12.66 -0.98 5.56
CA THR A 54 -13.04 0.26 4.85
C THR A 54 -11.88 0.80 4.00
N THR A 55 -10.65 0.75 4.52
CA THR A 55 -9.48 1.24 3.77
C THR A 55 -9.28 0.46 2.47
N PHE A 56 -9.46 -0.86 2.49
CA PHE A 56 -9.27 -1.73 1.32
C PHE A 56 -10.53 -1.93 0.48
N ASP A 57 -11.64 -1.25 0.80
CA ASP A 57 -12.93 -1.45 0.15
C ASP A 57 -13.40 -2.93 0.25
N LEU A 58 -13.23 -3.50 1.45
CA LEU A 58 -13.58 -4.88 1.78
C LEU A 58 -14.76 -4.91 2.77
N PRO A 59 -15.58 -5.98 2.74
CA PRO A 59 -16.70 -6.11 3.67
C PRO A 59 -16.25 -6.22 5.12
N ASP A 60 -17.11 -5.82 6.05
CA ASP A 60 -16.90 -6.02 7.48
C ASP A 60 -16.68 -7.50 7.80
N GLY A 61 -15.67 -7.77 8.64
CA GLY A 61 -15.27 -9.13 8.98
C GLY A 61 -14.31 -9.79 7.98
N ALA A 62 -13.89 -9.10 6.91
CA ALA A 62 -12.80 -9.54 6.05
C ALA A 62 -11.51 -9.82 6.85
N SER A 63 -10.67 -10.69 6.31
CA SER A 63 -9.44 -11.13 6.95
C SER A 63 -8.22 -10.31 6.53
N TYR A 64 -7.13 -10.44 7.27
CA TYR A 64 -5.82 -9.91 6.85
C TYR A 64 -5.37 -10.51 5.51
N ALA A 65 -5.71 -11.77 5.22
CA ALA A 65 -5.42 -12.40 3.94
C ALA A 65 -6.15 -11.72 2.77
N ASP A 66 -7.42 -11.31 2.95
CA ASP A 66 -8.20 -10.62 1.90
C ASP A 66 -7.58 -9.26 1.56
N ALA A 67 -7.19 -8.50 2.59
CA ALA A 67 -6.52 -7.21 2.42
C ALA A 67 -5.12 -7.38 1.79
N ALA A 68 -4.35 -8.37 2.25
CA ALA A 68 -3.04 -8.69 1.70
C ALA A 68 -3.13 -9.09 0.22
N GLN A 69 -4.10 -9.93 -0.15
CA GLN A 69 -4.31 -10.35 -1.53
C GLN A 69 -4.71 -9.16 -2.42
N SER A 70 -5.62 -8.31 -1.96
CA SER A 70 -6.04 -7.10 -2.66
C SER A 70 -4.85 -6.16 -2.91
N LEU A 71 -4.01 -5.95 -1.88
CA LEU A 71 -2.80 -5.14 -1.98
C LEU A 71 -1.76 -5.76 -2.93
N MET A 72 -1.51 -7.07 -2.87
CA MET A 72 -0.59 -7.74 -3.80
C MET A 72 -1.08 -7.66 -5.24
N ALA A 73 -2.38 -7.83 -5.49
CA ALA A 73 -2.98 -7.67 -6.82
C ALA A 73 -2.82 -6.24 -7.34
N PHE A 74 -2.97 -5.25 -6.45
CA PHE A 74 -2.73 -3.84 -6.77
C PHE A 74 -1.26 -3.54 -7.10
N LEU A 75 -0.31 -4.17 -6.40
CA LEU A 75 1.13 -3.98 -6.61
C LEU A 75 1.69 -4.74 -7.81
N ALA A 76 1.11 -5.90 -8.17
CA ALA A 76 1.59 -6.77 -9.24
C ALA A 76 1.81 -6.10 -10.61
N PRO A 77 0.93 -5.22 -11.12
CA PRO A 77 1.14 -4.57 -12.41
C PRO A 77 2.17 -3.43 -12.38
N GLN A 78 2.71 -3.07 -11.21
CA GLN A 78 3.61 -1.94 -11.08
C GLN A 78 5.00 -2.22 -11.67
N THR A 79 5.45 -1.38 -12.60
CA THR A 79 6.73 -1.51 -13.31
C THR A 79 7.79 -0.49 -12.89
N SER A 80 7.47 0.41 -11.97
CA SER A 80 8.37 1.47 -11.48
C SER A 80 8.40 1.52 -9.96
N GLN A 81 9.54 1.91 -9.37
CA GLN A 81 9.70 1.95 -7.91
C GLN A 81 9.43 3.34 -7.34
N ALA A 82 8.94 3.37 -6.10
CA ALA A 82 8.88 4.61 -5.33
C ALA A 82 10.29 5.19 -5.14
N PRO A 83 10.46 6.53 -5.22
CA PRO A 83 11.72 7.17 -4.93
C PRO A 83 12.07 7.02 -3.44
N SER A 84 13.37 6.94 -3.12
CA SER A 84 13.85 6.85 -1.72
C SER A 84 13.60 8.12 -0.90
N THR A 85 13.28 9.23 -1.55
CA THR A 85 12.97 10.52 -0.92
C THR A 85 11.73 11.15 -1.56
N GLY A 86 10.96 11.92 -0.79
CA GLY A 86 9.79 12.67 -1.30
C GLY A 86 8.47 11.89 -1.35
N PHE A 87 8.47 10.59 -1.06
CA PHE A 87 7.25 9.78 -0.90
C PHE A 87 6.32 10.40 0.16
N PRO A 88 4.99 10.44 -0.06
CA PRO A 88 4.21 9.78 -1.11
C PRO A 88 4.07 10.55 -2.44
N ARG A 89 4.68 11.74 -2.57
CA ARG A 89 4.61 12.53 -3.79
C ARG A 89 5.79 12.23 -4.72
N ARG A 90 5.61 12.49 -6.01
CA ARG A 90 6.74 12.51 -6.94
C ARG A 90 7.65 13.70 -6.59
N PRO A 91 8.98 13.53 -6.57
CA PRO A 91 9.89 14.65 -6.41
C PRO A 91 9.70 15.65 -7.56
N LYS A 92 9.78 16.96 -7.27
CA LYS A 92 9.58 18.04 -8.26
C LYS A 92 10.62 18.11 -9.40
N ARG A 93 11.56 17.16 -9.49
CA ARG A 93 12.50 17.04 -10.62
C ARG A 93 12.03 15.92 -11.53
N LEU A 94 11.12 16.24 -12.45
CA LEU A 94 10.78 15.53 -13.71
C LEU A 94 9.53 16.21 -14.33
N GLN A 95 9.52 17.54 -14.40
CA GLN A 95 8.52 18.30 -15.18
C GLN A 95 9.16 19.02 -16.38
N GLU A 96 10.48 18.87 -16.60
CA GLU A 96 11.22 19.53 -17.68
C GLU A 96 11.46 18.67 -18.93
N ASP A 97 11.35 17.34 -18.87
CA ASP A 97 11.68 16.49 -20.05
C ASP A 97 10.46 16.08 -20.91
N ALA A 98 9.28 16.63 -20.65
CA ALA A 98 8.08 16.41 -21.49
C ALA A 98 7.73 17.61 -22.39
N ALA A 99 8.64 18.58 -22.50
CA ALA A 99 8.48 19.76 -23.33
C ALA A 99 9.82 20.13 -24.01
N THR A 100 10.31 19.25 -24.89
CA THR A 100 11.22 19.62 -25.99
C THR A 100 10.96 18.73 -27.19
#